data_AF-A0A6B2LF03-F1
#
_entry.id   AF-A0A6B2LF03-F1
#
_cell.length_a   1.000
_cell.length_b   1.000
_cell.length_c   1.000
_cell.angle_alpha   90.00
_cell.angle_beta   90.00
_cell.angle_gamma   90.00
#
_symmetry.space_group_name_H-M   'P 1'
#
loop_
_entity.id
_entity.type
_entity.pdbx_description
1 polymer ?
#
loop_
_entity_poly.entity_id
_entity_poly.type
_entity_poly.pdbx_seq_one_letter_code
_entity_poly.pdbx_strand_id
1 'polypeptide(L)'
;MNMTIEFYGILSPPDFDEAFPEPALPDPSYLSFEPPEERMARRPPHSLAPRIHAISWQPLRKNPALPSNPNELSQKIVQVQANAVQLREELLSILERKLGGDRLAAQYLLYNLLSSVYNRASFLPLGNLPLNLFNWPREMKDLPFKMGTFLSNLVPKLHSISITTQNFNQEAFRLFPVKNYLQNKLETGQLQLSSGTMLLLSETELASGSFSPEVA
;
A
#
# COMPACT_ATOMS: atom_id res chain seq x y z
N MET A 1 -11.33 -4.96 -3.95
CA MET A 1 -10.36 -4.47 -2.95
C MET A 1 -8.97 -4.91 -3.38
N ASN A 2 -7.97 -4.03 -3.26
CA ASN A 2 -6.60 -4.38 -3.60
C ASN A 2 -6.04 -5.37 -2.57
N MET A 3 -5.47 -6.47 -3.04
CA MET A 3 -4.94 -7.54 -2.23
C MET A 3 -3.54 -7.89 -2.71
N THR A 4 -2.63 -8.14 -1.77
CA THR A 4 -1.32 -8.71 -2.09
C THR A 4 -1.47 -10.22 -2.07
N ILE A 5 -0.99 -10.87 -3.12
CA ILE A 5 -1.07 -12.31 -3.32
C ILE A 5 0.30 -12.84 -3.72
N GLU A 6 0.59 -14.06 -3.31
CA GLU A 6 1.73 -14.83 -3.76
C GLU A 6 1.26 -15.80 -4.84
N PHE A 7 2.05 -15.92 -5.90
CA PHE A 7 1.74 -16.73 -7.07
C PHE A 7 2.83 -17.76 -7.33
N TYR A 8 2.40 -18.96 -7.72
CA TYR A 8 3.27 -20.03 -8.21
C TYR A 8 2.78 -20.44 -9.60
N GLY A 9 3.67 -20.43 -10.58
CA GLY A 9 3.28 -20.63 -11.96
C GLY A 9 4.46 -20.71 -12.92
N ILE A 10 4.14 -20.79 -14.21
CA ILE A 10 5.12 -20.85 -15.29
C ILE A 10 5.17 -19.48 -15.96
N LEU A 11 6.36 -18.91 -16.11
CA LEU A 11 6.58 -17.67 -16.85
C LEU A 11 6.84 -18.00 -18.32
N SER A 12 5.96 -17.52 -19.18
CA SER A 12 6.10 -17.55 -20.63
C SER A 12 6.64 -16.20 -21.10
N PRO A 13 7.85 -16.15 -21.72
CA PRO A 13 8.41 -14.91 -22.23
C PRO A 13 7.62 -14.39 -23.45
N PRO A 14 7.75 -13.10 -23.80
CA PRO A 14 7.27 -12.62 -25.09
C PRO A 14 7.96 -13.43 -26.20
N ASP A 15 7.22 -13.79 -27.24
CA ASP A 15 7.64 -14.64 -28.38
C ASP A 15 7.73 -16.15 -28.10
N PHE A 16 7.23 -16.62 -26.94
CA PHE A 16 6.99 -18.05 -26.77
C PHE A 16 5.81 -18.48 -27.66
N ASP A 17 6.10 -19.24 -28.72
CA ASP A 17 5.09 -19.86 -29.60
C ASP A 17 4.25 -20.85 -28.77
N GLU A 18 3.13 -20.38 -28.24
CA GLU A 18 2.17 -21.26 -27.61
C GLU A 18 1.43 -22.08 -28.67
N ALA A 19 1.70 -23.39 -28.69
CA ALA A 19 0.79 -24.40 -29.21
C ALA A 19 -0.51 -24.55 -28.37
N PHE A 20 -0.73 -23.66 -27.39
CA PHE A 20 -1.96 -23.60 -26.62
C PHE A 20 -2.98 -22.74 -27.38
N PRO A 21 -4.07 -23.33 -27.88
CA PRO A 21 -5.13 -22.54 -28.50
C PRO A 21 -5.64 -21.53 -27.47
N GLU A 22 -5.80 -20.27 -27.88
CA GLU A 22 -6.54 -19.29 -27.09
C GLU A 22 -7.85 -19.96 -26.65
N PRO A 23 -8.20 -19.95 -25.35
CA PRO A 23 -9.43 -20.55 -24.90
C PRO A 23 -10.58 -19.97 -25.73
N ALA A 24 -11.33 -20.85 -26.40
CA ALA A 24 -12.41 -20.47 -27.28
C ALA A 24 -13.27 -19.41 -26.58
N LEU A 25 -13.45 -18.27 -27.25
CA LEU A 25 -14.25 -17.17 -26.73
C LEU A 25 -15.60 -17.74 -26.27
N PRO A 26 -16.09 -17.41 -25.06
CA PRO A 26 -17.48 -17.68 -24.73
C PRO A 26 -18.38 -17.08 -25.83
N ASP A 27 -19.44 -17.82 -26.14
CA ASP A 27 -20.42 -17.56 -27.20
C ASP A 27 -20.61 -16.06 -27.51
N PRO A 28 -20.47 -15.60 -28.79
CA PRO A 28 -20.58 -14.19 -29.17
C PRO A 28 -21.84 -13.47 -28.72
N SER A 29 -22.88 -14.19 -28.29
CA SER A 29 -24.08 -13.63 -27.65
C SER A 29 -23.84 -12.99 -26.28
N TYR A 30 -22.69 -13.23 -25.64
CA TYR A 30 -22.25 -12.57 -24.40
C TYR A 30 -21.20 -11.48 -24.61
N LEU A 31 -20.83 -11.16 -25.86
CA LEU A 31 -19.85 -10.12 -26.18
C LEU A 31 -20.40 -8.72 -25.92
N SER A 32 -20.21 -8.29 -24.68
CA SER A 32 -19.45 -7.08 -24.32
C SER A 32 -19.63 -5.87 -25.25
N PHE A 33 -20.27 -4.82 -24.74
CA PHE A 33 -20.15 -3.43 -25.21
C PHE A 33 -18.71 -2.85 -25.12
N GLU A 34 -17.69 -3.69 -24.95
CA GLU A 34 -16.30 -3.27 -24.73
C GLU A 34 -15.62 -3.01 -26.08
N PRO A 35 -15.18 -1.78 -26.37
CA PRO A 35 -14.50 -1.45 -27.61
C PRO A 35 -13.27 -2.35 -27.88
N PRO A 36 -12.95 -2.67 -29.15
CA PRO A 36 -11.80 -3.50 -29.50
C PRO A 36 -10.48 -3.01 -28.91
N GLU A 37 -10.31 -1.69 -28.82
CA GLU A 37 -9.12 -1.04 -28.26
C GLU A 37 -8.98 -1.30 -26.75
N GLU A 38 -10.08 -1.26 -25.99
CA GLU A 38 -10.07 -1.60 -24.56
C GLU A 38 -9.76 -3.08 -24.33
N ARG A 39 -10.30 -3.95 -25.19
CA ARG A 39 -10.00 -5.40 -25.15
C ARG A 39 -8.53 -5.67 -25.40
N MET A 40 -7.95 -5.04 -26.41
CA MET A 40 -6.52 -5.18 -26.76
C MET A 40 -5.61 -4.61 -25.66
N ALA A 41 -5.98 -3.49 -25.04
CA ALA A 41 -5.24 -2.92 -23.91
C ALA A 41 -5.26 -3.82 -22.67
N ARG A 42 -6.37 -4.53 -22.41
CA ARG A 42 -6.50 -5.47 -21.27
C ARG A 42 -5.89 -6.84 -21.54
N ARG A 43 -5.85 -7.26 -22.80
CA ARG A 43 -5.37 -8.59 -23.25
C ARG A 43 -4.42 -8.41 -24.43
N PRO A 44 -3.21 -7.88 -24.20
CA PRO A 44 -2.23 -7.72 -25.26
C PRO A 44 -1.83 -9.09 -25.83
N PRO A 45 -1.47 -9.18 -27.12
CA PRO A 45 -1.03 -10.44 -27.72
C PRO A 45 0.21 -11.00 -27.02
N HIS A 46 0.40 -12.32 -27.09
CA HIS A 46 1.49 -13.04 -26.40
C HIS A 46 2.89 -12.58 -26.84
N SER A 47 3.02 -12.08 -28.07
CA SER A 47 4.27 -11.47 -28.57
C SER A 47 4.64 -10.16 -27.88
N LEU A 48 3.68 -9.45 -27.29
CA LEU A 48 3.91 -8.10 -26.76
C LEU A 48 4.18 -8.07 -25.26
N ALA A 49 3.77 -9.11 -24.50
CA ALA A 49 3.88 -9.12 -23.05
C ALA A 49 4.12 -10.52 -22.48
N PRO A 50 5.01 -10.69 -21.49
CA PRO A 50 5.18 -11.95 -20.78
C PRO A 50 3.91 -12.34 -20.02
N ARG A 51 3.69 -13.64 -19.87
CA ARG A 51 2.53 -14.19 -19.16
C ARG A 51 2.94 -15.14 -18.06
N ILE A 52 2.25 -15.05 -16.93
CA ILE A 52 2.43 -15.99 -15.82
C ILE A 52 1.19 -16.88 -15.79
N HIS A 53 1.40 -18.17 -16.07
CA HIS A 53 0.37 -19.19 -15.99
C HIS A 53 0.29 -19.65 -14.54
N ALA A 54 -0.65 -19.10 -13.78
CA ALA A 54 -0.82 -19.40 -12.37
C ALA A 54 -1.30 -20.85 -12.18
N ILE A 55 -0.49 -21.67 -11.50
CA ILE A 55 -0.85 -23.02 -11.07
C ILE A 55 -1.52 -22.96 -9.69
N SER A 56 -1.00 -22.10 -8.81
CA SER A 56 -1.54 -21.87 -7.48
C SER A 56 -1.32 -20.41 -7.06
N TRP A 57 -2.18 -19.92 -6.19
CA TRP A 57 -2.09 -18.58 -5.62
C TRP A 57 -2.61 -18.58 -4.18
N GLN A 58 -2.09 -17.68 -3.37
CA GLN A 58 -2.59 -17.47 -2.02
C GLN A 58 -2.52 -15.98 -1.62
N PRO A 59 -3.46 -15.48 -0.81
CA PRO A 59 -3.33 -14.18 -0.15
C PRO A 59 -2.04 -14.11 0.67
N LEU A 60 -1.23 -13.07 0.44
CA LEU A 60 -0.01 -12.87 1.21
C LEU A 60 -0.38 -12.54 2.65
N ARG A 61 0.29 -13.20 3.61
CA ARG A 61 0.07 -12.96 5.04
C ARG A 61 0.33 -11.50 5.39
N LYS A 62 -0.39 -11.00 6.40
CA LYS A 62 -0.31 -9.59 6.81
C LYS A 62 1.08 -9.16 7.26
N ASN A 63 1.84 -10.06 7.90
CA ASN A 63 3.21 -9.78 8.37
C ASN A 63 4.14 -10.97 8.05
N PRO A 64 5.09 -10.82 7.10
CA PRO A 64 6.01 -11.88 6.73
C PRO A 64 7.08 -12.18 7.80
N ALA A 65 7.30 -11.28 8.77
CA ALA A 65 8.24 -11.49 9.86
C ALA A 65 7.70 -12.43 10.96
N LEU A 66 6.41 -12.75 10.93
CA LEU A 66 5.82 -13.70 11.87
C LEU A 66 6.11 -15.15 11.45
N PRO A 67 6.42 -16.04 12.40
CA PRO A 67 6.71 -17.43 12.08
C PRO A 67 5.50 -18.13 11.46
N SER A 68 5.77 -18.98 10.47
CA SER A 68 4.74 -19.74 9.78
C SER A 68 4.17 -20.89 10.60
N ASN A 69 4.95 -21.40 11.56
CA ASN A 69 4.55 -22.50 12.41
C ASN A 69 3.62 -22.00 13.54
N PRO A 70 2.39 -22.51 13.65
CA PRO A 70 1.44 -22.11 14.71
C PRO A 70 1.99 -22.31 16.13
N ASN A 71 2.80 -23.35 16.35
CA ASN A 71 3.36 -23.65 17.68
C ASN A 71 4.43 -22.61 18.06
N GLU A 72 5.32 -22.27 17.12
CA GLU A 72 6.33 -21.23 17.33
C GLU A 72 5.68 -19.86 17.53
N LEU A 73 4.63 -19.55 16.75
CA LEU A 73 3.86 -18.32 16.91
C LEU A 73 3.24 -18.23 18.30
N SER A 74 2.62 -19.32 18.77
CA SER A 74 2.00 -19.40 20.10
C SER A 74 3.01 -19.17 21.23
N GLN A 75 4.20 -19.77 21.12
CA GLN A 75 5.29 -19.56 22.08
C GLN A 75 5.76 -18.10 22.12
N LYS A 76 5.94 -17.46 20.95
CA LYS A 76 6.30 -16.03 20.88
C LYS A 76 5.20 -15.13 21.47
N ILE A 77 3.93 -15.45 21.24
CA ILE A 77 2.81 -14.69 21.83
C ILE A 77 2.86 -14.74 23.36
N VAL A 78 3.04 -15.92 23.95
CA VAL A 78 3.16 -16.09 25.41
C VAL A 78 4.35 -15.30 25.95
N GLN A 79 5.50 -15.36 25.27
CA GLN A 79 6.70 -14.61 25.66
C GLN A 79 6.49 -13.09 25.60
N VAL A 80 5.83 -12.59 24.55
CA VAL A 80 5.51 -11.15 24.42
C VAL A 80 4.51 -10.72 25.48
N GLN A 81 3.48 -11.53 25.77
CA GLN A 81 2.49 -11.25 26.81
C GLN A 81 3.13 -11.16 28.20
N ALA A 82 4.05 -12.08 28.53
CA ALA A 82 4.76 -12.07 29.80
C ALA A 82 5.60 -10.80 30.02
N ASN A 83 6.10 -10.20 28.93
CA ASN A 83 6.98 -9.02 28.97
C ASN A 83 6.29 -7.72 28.50
N ALA A 84 4.96 -7.72 28.34
CA ALA A 84 4.25 -6.66 27.64
C ALA A 84 4.46 -5.26 28.24
N VAL A 85 4.50 -5.15 29.57
CA VAL A 85 4.71 -3.88 30.28
C VAL A 85 6.10 -3.30 29.99
N GLN A 86 7.14 -4.14 30.08
CA GLN A 86 8.52 -3.73 29.81
C GLN A 86 8.69 -3.37 28.33
N LEU A 87 8.21 -4.21 27.41
CA LEU A 87 8.29 -3.97 25.97
C LEU A 87 7.58 -2.67 25.57
N ARG A 88 6.44 -2.36 26.20
CA ARG A 88 5.75 -1.10 25.99
C ARG A 88 6.63 0.09 26.36
N GLU A 89 7.25 0.09 27.53
CA GLU A 89 8.12 1.20 27.97
C GLU A 89 9.37 1.34 27.09
N GLU A 90 9.99 0.22 26.70
CA GLU A 90 11.12 0.22 25.77
C GLU A 90 10.74 0.83 24.42
N LEU A 91 9.63 0.38 23.82
CA LEU A 91 9.12 0.93 22.56
C LEU A 91 8.79 2.41 22.69
N LEU A 92 8.11 2.83 23.76
CA LEU A 92 7.80 4.24 24.01
C LEU A 92 9.08 5.08 24.11
N SER A 93 10.12 4.59 24.79
CA SER A 93 11.39 5.30 24.91
C SER A 93 12.09 5.50 23.55
N ILE A 94 11.96 4.54 22.64
CA ILE A 94 12.51 4.62 21.28
C ILE A 94 11.72 5.65 20.47
N LEU A 95 10.38 5.59 20.52
CA LEU A 95 9.50 6.52 19.81
C LEU A 95 9.67 7.96 20.30
N GLU A 96 9.76 8.16 21.62
CA GLU A 96 10.01 9.45 22.26
C GLU A 96 11.31 10.08 21.74
N ARG A 97 12.39 9.29 21.67
CA ARG A 97 13.67 9.75 21.13
C ARG A 97 13.60 10.10 19.64
N LYS A 98 12.79 9.36 18.86
CA LYS A 98 12.56 9.65 17.43
C LYS A 98 11.70 10.89 17.21
N LEU A 99 10.86 11.26 18.17
CA LEU A 99 9.99 12.44 18.14
C LEU A 99 10.57 13.63 18.90
N GLY A 100 11.90 13.68 19.09
CA GLY A 100 12.57 14.82 19.70
C GLY A 100 12.31 14.98 21.21
N GLY A 101 11.94 13.91 21.91
CA GLY A 101 11.64 13.92 23.34
C GLY A 101 10.16 14.09 23.69
N ASP A 102 9.26 14.17 22.70
CA ASP A 102 7.83 14.28 22.96
C ASP A 102 7.21 12.92 23.31
N ARG A 103 7.08 12.67 24.61
CA ARG A 103 6.49 11.44 25.16
C ARG A 103 4.99 11.31 24.84
N LEU A 104 4.27 12.41 24.68
CA LEU A 104 2.84 12.37 24.37
C LEU A 104 2.62 11.96 22.91
N ALA A 105 3.35 12.58 21.98
CA ALA A 105 3.35 12.21 20.58
C ALA A 105 3.77 10.74 20.39
N ALA A 106 4.78 10.28 21.13
CA ALA A 106 5.23 8.88 21.12
C ALA A 106 4.14 7.89 21.55
N GLN A 107 3.36 8.23 22.58
CA GLN A 107 2.23 7.40 23.01
C GLN A 107 1.14 7.31 21.94
N TYR A 108 0.77 8.44 21.33
CA TYR A 108 -0.22 8.44 20.25
C TYR A 108 0.28 7.68 19.02
N LEU A 109 1.57 7.79 18.67
CA LEU A 109 2.16 7.01 17.59
C LEU A 109 2.12 5.51 17.91
N LEU A 110 2.43 5.11 19.14
CA LEU A 110 2.27 3.71 19.56
C LEU A 110 0.82 3.24 19.43
N TYR A 111 -0.15 4.05 19.83
CA TYR A 111 -1.56 3.70 19.67
C TYR A 111 -1.98 3.60 18.21
N ASN A 112 -1.48 4.49 17.34
CA ASN A 112 -1.71 4.41 15.90
C ASN A 112 -1.14 3.10 15.31
N LEU A 113 0.08 2.71 15.70
CA LEU A 113 0.72 1.45 15.27
C LEU A 113 -0.06 0.20 15.72
N LEU A 114 -0.66 0.23 16.91
CA LEU A 114 -1.46 -0.86 17.45
C LEU A 114 -2.91 -0.85 16.94
N SER A 115 -3.38 0.31 16.45
CA SER A 115 -4.73 0.46 15.92
C SER A 115 -4.90 -0.38 14.66
N SER A 116 -6.07 -1.01 14.52
CA SER A 116 -6.39 -1.77 13.33
C SER A 116 -7.89 -1.75 13.07
N VAL A 117 -8.26 -1.67 11.80
CA VAL A 117 -9.67 -1.74 11.39
C VAL A 117 -10.15 -3.18 11.55
N TYR A 118 -10.89 -3.46 12.62
CA TYR A 118 -11.46 -4.79 12.88
C TYR A 118 -12.89 -4.92 12.36
N ASN A 119 -13.60 -3.80 12.15
CA ASN A 119 -14.94 -3.80 11.60
C ASN A 119 -15.19 -2.54 10.74
N ARG A 120 -16.06 -2.65 9.74
CA ARG A 120 -16.55 -1.53 8.93
C ARG A 120 -18.08 -1.53 8.96
N ALA A 121 -18.65 -0.62 9.74
CA ALA A 121 -20.09 -0.39 9.75
C ALA A 121 -20.43 0.59 8.63
N SER A 122 -20.96 0.07 7.52
CA SER A 122 -21.19 0.82 6.28
C SER A 122 -19.90 1.47 5.74
N PHE A 123 -19.69 2.76 6.02
CA PHE A 123 -18.54 3.54 5.56
C PHE A 123 -17.57 3.92 6.68
N LEU A 124 -17.89 3.64 7.94
CA LEU A 124 -17.05 4.02 9.08
C LEU A 124 -16.11 2.88 9.48
N PRO A 125 -14.78 3.04 9.34
CA PRO A 125 -13.82 2.08 9.87
C PRO A 125 -13.75 2.17 11.39
N LEU A 126 -14.09 1.10 12.09
CA LEU A 126 -13.95 1.00 13.55
C LEU A 126 -12.57 0.45 13.90
N GLY A 127 -11.89 1.08 14.86
CA GLY A 127 -10.56 0.69 15.34
C GLY A 127 -9.39 1.35 14.61
N ASN A 128 -9.64 2.25 13.66
CA ASN A 128 -8.60 3.11 13.09
C ASN A 128 -8.35 4.31 14.01
N LEU A 129 -7.08 4.59 14.34
CA LEU A 129 -6.70 5.81 15.07
C LEU A 129 -5.80 6.68 14.19
N PRO A 130 -6.36 7.51 13.29
CA PRO A 130 -5.55 8.42 12.48
C PRO A 130 -4.84 9.42 13.40
N LEU A 131 -3.56 9.68 13.12
CA LEU A 131 -2.72 10.58 13.89
C LEU A 131 -2.19 11.69 12.98
N ASN A 132 -2.41 12.94 13.37
CA ASN A 132 -1.78 14.10 12.76
C ASN A 132 -0.75 14.69 13.73
N LEU A 133 0.51 14.76 13.31
CA LEU A 133 1.58 15.40 14.05
C LEU A 133 1.90 16.74 13.36
N PHE A 134 1.83 17.83 14.11
CA PHE A 134 2.02 19.18 13.59
C PHE A 134 2.91 20.00 14.52
N ASN A 135 3.34 21.18 14.05
CA ASN A 135 4.17 22.13 14.81
C ASN A 135 5.52 21.55 15.29
N TRP A 136 6.20 20.77 14.46
CA TRP A 136 7.56 20.31 14.78
C TRP A 136 8.59 21.46 14.69
N PRO A 137 9.69 21.38 15.46
CA PRO A 137 10.84 22.26 15.32
C PRO A 137 11.37 22.34 13.89
N ARG A 138 11.70 23.55 13.42
CA ARG A 138 12.16 23.81 12.04
C ARG A 138 13.52 23.19 11.75
N GLU A 139 14.27 22.80 12.77
CA GLU A 139 15.55 22.14 12.70
C GLU A 139 15.39 20.66 12.29
N MET A 140 14.18 20.09 12.44
CA MET A 140 13.87 18.69 12.13
C MET A 140 13.16 18.52 10.78
N LYS A 141 13.62 19.20 9.73
CA LYS A 141 12.99 19.12 8.38
C LYS A 141 12.99 17.71 7.80
N ASP A 142 14.04 16.93 8.05
CA ASP A 142 14.15 15.56 7.53
C ASP A 142 13.32 14.53 8.33
N LEU A 143 12.59 14.97 9.36
CA LEU A 143 11.86 14.07 10.24
C LEU A 143 10.86 13.17 9.49
N PRO A 144 10.06 13.65 8.52
CA PRO A 144 9.16 12.77 7.77
C PRO A 144 9.91 11.64 7.04
N PHE A 145 11.05 11.95 6.42
CA PHE A 145 11.87 10.96 5.73
C PHE A 145 12.51 9.96 6.72
N LYS A 146 13.09 10.47 7.82
CA LYS A 146 13.66 9.65 8.89
C LYS A 146 12.60 8.77 9.55
N MET A 147 11.39 9.29 9.73
CA MET A 147 10.25 8.57 10.27
C MET A 147 9.77 7.50 9.29
N GLY A 148 9.68 7.80 7.99
CA GLY A 148 9.36 6.80 6.97
C GLY A 148 10.36 5.64 6.96
N THR A 149 11.65 5.94 7.08
CA THR A 149 12.71 4.93 7.18
C THR A 149 12.62 4.13 8.48
N PHE A 150 12.29 4.78 9.59
CA PHE A 150 12.12 4.09 10.87
C PHE A 150 10.89 3.18 10.86
N LEU A 151 9.74 3.69 10.40
CA LEU A 151 8.48 2.95 10.34
C LEU A 151 8.54 1.78 9.36
N SER A 152 9.27 1.90 8.24
CA SER A 152 9.42 0.78 7.29
C SER A 152 10.10 -0.45 7.89
N ASN A 153 10.89 -0.27 8.96
CA ASN A 153 11.49 -1.37 9.72
C ASN A 153 10.54 -1.96 10.78
N LEU A 154 9.46 -1.27 11.11
CA LEU A 154 8.53 -1.65 12.18
C LEU A 154 7.23 -2.25 11.66
N VAL A 155 6.71 -1.72 10.54
CA VAL A 155 5.43 -2.16 9.95
C VAL A 155 5.66 -3.00 8.69
N PRO A 156 4.82 -4.00 8.43
CA PRO A 156 4.99 -4.87 7.26
C PRO A 156 4.71 -4.16 5.93
N LYS A 157 3.90 -3.10 5.96
CA LYS A 157 3.50 -2.32 4.78
C LYS A 157 3.43 -0.84 5.14
N LEU A 158 4.30 -0.05 4.51
CA LEU A 158 4.30 1.40 4.62
C LEU A 158 4.25 1.99 3.22
N HIS A 159 3.39 2.99 3.02
CA HIS A 159 3.42 3.84 1.84
C HIS A 159 3.55 5.29 2.29
N SER A 160 4.57 5.98 1.77
CA SER A 160 4.87 7.37 2.11
C SER A 160 4.56 8.27 0.93
N ILE A 161 3.76 9.31 1.14
CA ILE A 161 3.42 10.31 0.12
C ILE A 161 3.85 11.68 0.65
N SER A 162 4.72 12.35 -0.11
CA SER A 162 5.05 13.76 0.14
C SER A 162 4.18 14.65 -0.72
N ILE A 163 3.34 15.45 -0.07
CA ILE A 163 2.42 16.38 -0.70
C ILE A 163 3.09 17.75 -0.71
N THR A 164 3.61 18.11 -1.89
CA THR A 164 4.18 19.43 -2.17
C THR A 164 3.34 20.11 -3.25
N THR A 165 3.33 21.44 -3.27
CA THR A 165 2.63 22.20 -4.33
C THR A 165 3.17 21.85 -5.73
N GLN A 166 4.45 21.51 -5.82
CA GLN A 166 5.08 21.09 -7.09
C GLN A 166 4.59 19.71 -7.53
N ASN A 167 4.62 18.71 -6.65
CA ASN A 167 4.27 17.35 -7.02
C ASN A 167 2.77 17.21 -7.23
N PHE A 168 1.95 17.83 -6.38
CA PHE A 168 0.50 17.70 -6.45
C PHE A 168 -0.12 18.22 -7.75
N ASN A 169 0.53 19.20 -8.41
CA ASN A 169 0.08 19.75 -9.70
C ASN A 169 0.63 18.99 -10.91
N GLN A 170 1.49 17.98 -10.74
CA GLN A 170 2.02 17.20 -11.85
C GLN A 170 1.02 16.17 -12.35
N GLU A 171 0.94 15.98 -13.67
CA GLU A 171 0.08 14.94 -14.27
C GLU A 171 0.44 13.53 -13.79
N ALA A 172 1.71 13.27 -13.50
CA ALA A 172 2.16 11.98 -12.99
C ALA A 172 1.74 11.73 -11.53
N PHE A 173 1.41 12.78 -10.77
CA PHE A 173 1.02 12.65 -9.36
C PHE A 173 -0.48 12.41 -9.25
N ARG A 174 -0.87 11.13 -9.26
CA ARG A 174 -2.27 10.71 -9.15
C ARG A 174 -2.52 9.99 -7.84
N LEU A 175 -3.54 10.40 -7.10
CA LEU A 175 -3.99 9.68 -5.90
C LEU A 175 -4.94 8.54 -6.26
N PHE A 176 -5.76 8.72 -7.30
CA PHE A 176 -6.78 7.78 -7.74
C PHE A 176 -6.51 7.31 -9.18
N PRO A 177 -7.11 6.19 -9.61
CA PRO A 177 -6.92 5.68 -10.96
C PRO A 177 -7.59 6.59 -12.00
N VAL A 178 -6.91 6.83 -13.12
CA VAL A 178 -7.43 7.67 -14.22
C VAL A 178 -7.33 6.91 -15.53
N LYS A 179 -8.34 7.02 -16.40
CA LYS A 179 -8.30 6.41 -17.72
C LYS A 179 -7.44 7.26 -18.65
N ASN A 180 -6.35 6.69 -19.15
CA ASN A 180 -5.59 7.25 -20.24
C ASN A 180 -6.29 6.88 -21.56
N TYR A 181 -6.95 7.85 -22.18
CA TYR A 181 -7.68 7.66 -23.43
C TYR A 181 -6.78 7.49 -24.65
N LEU A 182 -5.52 7.94 -24.62
CA LEU A 182 -4.58 7.74 -25.72
C LEU A 182 -4.12 6.28 -25.80
N GLN A 183 -3.88 5.65 -24.64
CA GLN A 183 -3.46 4.26 -24.56
C GLN A 183 -4.62 3.29 -24.29
N ASN A 184 -5.84 3.81 -24.12
CA ASN A 184 -7.02 3.07 -23.62
C ASN A 184 -6.72 2.21 -22.39
N LYS A 185 -5.85 2.71 -21.51
CA LYS A 185 -5.36 1.99 -20.33
C LYS A 185 -5.75 2.74 -19.06
N LEU A 186 -6.08 2.00 -18.01
CA LEU A 186 -6.24 2.59 -16.68
C LEU A 186 -4.87 2.78 -16.05
N GLU A 187 -4.51 4.03 -15.74
CA GLU A 187 -3.32 4.37 -15.00
C GLU A 187 -3.58 4.26 -13.50
N THR A 188 -2.57 3.80 -12.76
CA THR A 188 -2.70 3.52 -11.33
C THR A 188 -2.49 4.77 -10.49
N GLY A 189 -3.28 4.92 -9.43
CA GLY A 189 -3.12 5.97 -8.43
C GLY A 189 -2.35 5.49 -7.19
N GLN A 190 -1.69 6.40 -6.49
CA GLN A 190 -0.90 6.10 -5.28
C GLN A 190 -1.73 5.51 -4.13
N LEU A 191 -3.02 5.84 -4.01
CA LEU A 191 -3.89 5.32 -2.95
C LEU A 191 -4.50 3.94 -3.28
N GLN A 192 -4.09 3.30 -4.39
CA GLN A 192 -4.44 1.91 -4.69
C GLN A 192 -3.64 0.91 -3.84
N LEU A 193 -3.70 1.07 -2.53
CA LEU A 193 -2.94 0.30 -1.57
C LEU A 193 -3.67 -0.97 -1.15
N SER A 194 -2.88 -2.01 -0.81
CA SER A 194 -3.43 -3.23 -0.25
C SER A 194 -3.95 -3.01 1.18
N SER A 195 -4.87 -3.86 1.65
CA SER A 195 -5.38 -3.78 3.02
C SER A 195 -4.25 -3.86 4.07
N GLY A 196 -4.38 -3.06 5.12
CA GLY A 196 -3.42 -3.00 6.24
C GLY A 196 -2.13 -2.25 5.92
N THR A 197 -2.09 -1.46 4.85
CA THR A 197 -0.96 -0.57 4.55
C THR A 197 -1.04 0.68 5.41
N MET A 198 0.02 0.97 6.16
CA MET A 198 0.16 2.24 6.86
C MET A 198 0.48 3.34 5.85
N LEU A 199 -0.24 4.46 5.94
CA LEU A 199 -0.02 5.63 5.09
C LEU A 199 0.68 6.72 5.89
N LEU A 200 1.86 7.13 5.45
CA LEU A 200 2.57 8.29 5.97
C LEU A 200 2.40 9.45 4.98
N LEU A 201 1.68 10.49 5.39
CA LEU A 201 1.48 11.70 4.60
C LEU A 201 2.34 12.82 5.17
N SER A 202 3.08 13.49 4.29
CA SER A 202 3.94 14.61 4.64
C SER A 202 3.48 15.86 3.91
N GLU A 203 2.98 16.86 4.65
CA GLU A 203 2.55 18.16 4.13
C GLU A 203 3.52 19.30 4.53
N THR A 204 4.73 18.93 4.95
CA THR A 204 5.72 19.85 5.56
C THR A 204 6.20 20.95 4.61
N GLU A 205 6.17 20.66 3.32
CA GLU A 205 6.62 21.51 2.22
C GLU A 205 5.44 22.03 1.39
N LEU A 206 4.22 21.85 1.88
CA LEU A 206 3.03 22.38 1.22
C LEU A 206 2.97 23.91 1.44
N ALA A 207 3.24 24.66 0.38
CA ALA A 207 3.18 26.11 0.39
C ALA A 207 1.82 26.60 -0.11
N SER A 208 1.41 27.80 0.32
CA SER A 208 0.24 28.49 -0.23
C SER A 208 0.42 28.72 -1.73
N GLY A 209 -0.42 28.11 -2.56
CA GLY A 209 -0.44 28.24 -4.01
C GLY A 209 -1.79 27.85 -4.57
N SER A 210 -2.07 28.22 -5.82
CA SER A 210 -3.29 27.82 -6.52
C SER A 210 -3.17 26.37 -6.99
N PHE A 211 -4.09 25.52 -6.53
CA PHE A 211 -4.29 24.19 -7.11
C PHE A 211 -4.88 24.37 -8.51
N SER A 212 -4.24 23.82 -9.53
CA SER A 212 -4.77 23.84 -10.89
C SER A 212 -5.68 22.61 -11.08
N PRO A 213 -7.02 22.77 -11.14
CA PRO A 213 -7.94 21.64 -11.19
C PRO A 213 -7.97 20.91 -12.54
N GLU A 214 -7.31 21.44 -13.57
CA GLU A 214 -7.35 20.87 -14.94
C GLU A 214 -6.55 19.56 -15.09
N VAL A 215 -5.84 19.14 -14.05
CA VAL A 215 -4.91 18.01 -14.10
C VAL A 215 -5.38 16.84 -13.22
N ALA A 216 -6.58 16.84 -12.61
CA ALA A 216 -7.03 15.72 -11.76
C ALA A 216 -7.73 14.59 -12.55
#